data_AF-A0A9N9G5P2-F1
#
_entry.id   AF-A0A9N9G5P2-F1
#
_cell.length_a   1.000
_cell.length_b   1.000
_cell.length_c   1.000
_cell.angle_alpha   90.00
_cell.angle_beta   90.00
_cell.angle_gamma   90.00
#
_symmetry.space_group_name_H-M   'P 1'
#
loop_
_entity.id
_entity.type
_entity.pdbx_description
1 polymer ?
#
loop_
_entity_poly.entity_id
_entity_poly.type
_entity_poly.pdbx_seq_one_letter_code
_entity_poly.pdbx_strand_id
1 'polypeptide(L)'
;MVCDALDLDNEEAEEEMYKLTRSFVNPHRNFEIPTTNQVFKMETGKNDVSLFPGQIVTVQIMPEVIQVSKKAIPVHIPISSPIRIILHPMFHQMTYSKAVQYLKDKSNGSYVVKPTPKGFGYIAITYIVEKDKAGVSVGLRLEVEGCKYIYSDLGELIVQYVEPKARRAEDLMAHAKFKSSVENLNSLEMNPNHSSYGFCFDYEMP
;
A
#
# COMPACT_ATOMS: atom_id res chain seq x y z
N MET A 1 -46.65 -58.29 26.45
CA MET A 1 -47.56 -57.22 26.92
C MET A 1 -47.03 -56.86 28.28
N VAL A 2 -46.32 -55.75 28.51
CA VAL A 2 -46.69 -54.32 28.45
C VAL A 2 -45.30 -53.60 28.47
N CYS A 3 -45.00 -52.44 27.91
CA CYS A 3 -45.75 -51.22 27.67
C CYS A 3 -45.14 -50.50 26.44
N ASP A 4 -45.98 -50.21 25.45
CA ASP A 4 -45.78 -49.06 24.56
C ASP A 4 -46.39 -47.85 25.26
N ALA A 5 -45.57 -46.87 25.61
CA ALA A 5 -45.95 -45.46 25.70
C ALA A 5 -44.74 -44.65 26.17
N LEU A 6 -44.52 -43.52 25.49
CA LEU A 6 -43.77 -42.31 25.86
C LEU A 6 -42.54 -42.04 24.99
N ASP A 7 -42.76 -41.71 23.71
CA ASP A 7 -41.76 -41.07 22.83
C ASP A 7 -42.40 -40.00 21.91
N LEU A 8 -43.43 -39.27 22.39
CA LEU A 8 -44.12 -38.25 21.56
C LEU A 8 -44.13 -36.82 22.11
N ASP A 9 -43.43 -36.52 23.20
CA ASP A 9 -43.50 -35.19 23.83
C ASP A 9 -42.23 -34.33 23.66
N ASN A 10 -41.14 -34.88 23.10
CA ASN A 10 -39.85 -34.16 23.06
C ASN A 10 -39.65 -33.32 21.79
N GLU A 11 -40.33 -33.64 20.68
CA GLU A 11 -40.18 -32.93 19.40
C GLU A 11 -41.04 -31.64 19.36
N GLU A 12 -42.25 -31.66 19.93
CA GLU A 12 -43.10 -30.47 20.05
C GLU A 12 -42.52 -29.44 21.06
N ALA A 13 -41.86 -29.91 22.12
CA ALA A 13 -41.21 -29.04 23.12
C ALA A 13 -40.01 -28.29 22.53
N GLU A 14 -39.22 -28.93 21.68
CA GLU A 14 -38.09 -28.29 20.98
C GLU A 14 -38.57 -27.30 19.91
N GLU A 15 -39.68 -27.59 19.23
CA GLU A 15 -40.26 -26.69 18.23
C GLU A 15 -40.86 -25.42 18.86
N GLU A 16 -41.50 -25.53 20.02
CA GLU A 16 -42.00 -24.40 20.81
C GLU A 16 -40.86 -23.55 21.39
N MET A 17 -39.77 -24.18 21.87
CA MET A 17 -38.57 -23.47 22.33
C MET A 17 -37.91 -22.68 21.18
N TYR A 18 -37.89 -23.25 19.97
CA TYR A 18 -37.38 -22.62 18.76
C TYR A 18 -38.28 -21.48 18.25
N LYS A 19 -39.60 -21.58 18.43
CA LYS A 19 -40.56 -20.50 18.11
C LYS A 19 -40.51 -19.35 19.11
N LEU A 20 -40.39 -19.62 20.42
CA LEU A 20 -40.26 -18.58 21.44
C LEU A 20 -38.98 -17.74 21.24
N THR A 21 -37.87 -18.38 20.87
CA THR A 21 -36.59 -17.69 20.62
C THR A 21 -36.57 -16.87 19.32
N ARG A 22 -37.35 -17.26 18.28
CA ARG A 22 -37.44 -16.51 17.02
C ARG A 22 -38.24 -15.22 17.09
N SER A 23 -39.11 -15.03 18.09
CA SER A 23 -39.96 -13.84 18.21
C SER A 23 -39.18 -12.51 18.34
N PHE A 24 -37.90 -12.56 18.73
CA PHE A 24 -37.00 -11.41 18.82
C PHE A 24 -35.93 -11.35 17.71
N VAL A 25 -35.97 -12.28 16.74
CA VAL A 25 -35.06 -12.22 15.58
C VAL A 25 -35.61 -11.21 14.60
N ASN A 26 -34.86 -10.14 14.40
CA ASN A 26 -35.23 -9.08 13.48
C ASN A 26 -35.45 -9.67 12.07
N PRO A 27 -36.68 -9.61 11.49
CA PRO A 27 -36.97 -10.21 10.19
C PRO A 27 -36.39 -9.40 9.03
N HIS A 28 -35.81 -8.24 9.32
CA HIS A 28 -35.10 -7.45 8.33
C HIS A 28 -33.85 -8.20 7.85
N ARG A 29 -33.67 -8.23 6.53
CA ARG A 29 -32.41 -8.66 5.93
C ARG A 29 -31.28 -7.81 6.51
N ASN A 30 -30.14 -8.45 6.79
CA ASN A 30 -28.96 -7.74 7.25
C ASN A 30 -28.64 -6.60 6.27
N PHE A 31 -28.28 -5.44 6.83
CA PHE A 31 -27.90 -4.29 6.02
C PHE A 31 -26.60 -4.59 5.28
N GLU A 32 -26.69 -4.74 3.96
CA GLU A 32 -25.53 -4.92 3.08
C GLU A 32 -25.23 -3.60 2.37
N ILE A 33 -23.99 -3.13 2.49
CA ILE A 33 -23.54 -1.90 1.83
C ILE A 33 -23.50 -2.16 0.32
N PRO A 34 -24.17 -1.35 -0.52
CA PRO A 34 -24.23 -1.59 -1.95
C PRO A 34 -22.83 -1.53 -2.57
N THR A 35 -22.56 -2.48 -3.48
CA THR A 35 -21.28 -2.52 -4.20
C THR A 35 -21.18 -1.39 -5.22
N THR A 36 -19.96 -1.02 -5.62
CA THR A 36 -19.71 0.09 -6.55
C THR A 36 -20.53 0.00 -7.85
N ASN A 37 -20.73 -1.20 -8.38
CA ASN A 37 -21.53 -1.41 -9.60
C ASN A 37 -23.03 -1.19 -9.34
N GLN A 38 -23.53 -1.54 -8.15
CA GLN A 38 -24.91 -1.26 -7.75
C GLN A 38 -25.11 0.25 -7.57
N VAL A 39 -24.17 0.95 -6.95
CA VAL A 39 -24.19 2.42 -6.83
C VAL A 39 -24.18 3.08 -8.20
N PHE A 40 -23.29 2.64 -9.10
CA PHE A 40 -23.22 3.15 -10.46
C PHE A 40 -24.55 2.96 -11.22
N LYS A 41 -25.17 1.80 -11.09
CA LYS A 41 -26.49 1.51 -11.68
C LYS A 41 -27.59 2.36 -11.06
N MET A 42 -27.57 2.59 -9.75
CA MET A 42 -28.55 3.45 -9.07
C MET A 42 -28.43 4.92 -9.50
N GLU A 43 -27.20 5.45 -9.62
CA GLU A 43 -26.94 6.85 -9.97
C GLU A 43 -27.16 7.15 -11.45
N THR A 44 -26.70 6.28 -12.35
CA THR A 44 -26.73 6.55 -13.80
C THR A 44 -27.92 5.90 -14.51
N GLY A 45 -28.63 4.98 -13.84
CA GLY A 45 -29.65 4.13 -14.45
C GLY A 45 -29.12 3.17 -15.52
N LYS A 46 -27.80 3.06 -15.67
CA LYS A 46 -27.16 2.26 -16.72
C LYS A 46 -26.67 0.93 -16.16
N ASN A 47 -26.76 -0.09 -16.99
CA ASN A 47 -26.33 -1.44 -16.66
C ASN A 47 -24.99 -1.73 -17.33
N ASP A 48 -24.30 -2.78 -16.89
CA ASP A 48 -23.02 -3.22 -17.45
C ASP A 48 -23.10 -3.60 -18.95
N VAL A 49 -24.30 -3.67 -19.52
CA VAL A 49 -24.55 -3.92 -20.95
C VAL A 49 -24.53 -2.61 -21.76
N SER A 50 -24.92 -1.48 -21.17
CA SER A 50 -25.01 -0.19 -21.86
C SER A 50 -23.78 0.70 -21.69
N LEU A 51 -23.00 0.46 -20.63
CA LEU A 51 -21.69 1.04 -20.39
C LEU A 51 -20.75 -0.02 -19.82
N PHE A 52 -19.95 -0.64 -20.69
CA PHE A 52 -18.92 -1.60 -20.28
C PHE A 52 -17.50 -1.03 -20.44
N PRO A 53 -16.52 -1.60 -19.71
CA PRO A 53 -15.12 -1.20 -19.83
C PRO A 53 -14.63 -1.32 -21.27
N GLY A 54 -14.08 -0.24 -21.83
CA GLY A 54 -13.59 -0.18 -23.22
C GLY A 54 -14.58 0.40 -24.23
N GLN A 55 -15.81 0.74 -23.82
CA GLN A 55 -16.79 1.42 -24.68
C GLN A 55 -16.44 2.91 -24.83
N ILE A 56 -16.40 3.39 -26.07
CA ILE A 56 -16.15 4.82 -26.38
C ILE A 56 -17.48 5.57 -26.24
N VAL A 57 -17.57 6.44 -25.23
CA VAL A 57 -18.73 7.29 -24.98
C VAL A 57 -18.44 8.70 -25.51
N THR A 58 -19.31 9.22 -26.36
CA THR A 58 -19.24 10.61 -26.82
C THR A 58 -19.80 11.52 -25.73
N VAL A 59 -18.93 12.36 -25.15
CA VAL A 59 -19.33 13.31 -24.11
C VAL A 59 -19.25 14.72 -24.68
N GLN A 60 -20.37 15.45 -24.65
CA GLN A 60 -20.41 16.84 -25.07
C GLN A 60 -19.90 17.72 -23.93
N ILE A 61 -18.75 18.36 -24.12
CA ILE A 61 -18.23 19.37 -23.18
C ILE A 61 -19.08 20.63 -23.38
N MET A 62 -19.89 20.98 -22.39
CA MET A 62 -20.61 22.25 -22.39
C MET A 62 -19.61 23.37 -22.03
N PRO A 63 -19.40 24.38 -22.90
CA PRO A 63 -18.53 25.50 -22.56
C PRO A 63 -19.20 26.41 -21.52
N GLU A 64 -18.43 26.85 -20.54
CA GLU A 64 -18.84 27.93 -19.64
C GLU A 64 -18.96 29.22 -20.44
N VAL A 65 -20.15 29.82 -20.45
CA VAL A 65 -20.51 30.90 -21.37
C VAL A 65 -19.92 32.22 -20.88
N ILE A 66 -18.82 32.67 -21.49
CA ILE A 66 -18.39 34.07 -21.45
C ILE A 66 -18.97 34.76 -22.69
N GLN A 67 -20.02 35.57 -22.50
CA GLN A 67 -20.65 36.37 -23.54
C GLN A 67 -19.71 37.50 -24.00
N VAL A 68 -19.07 37.36 -25.17
CA VAL A 68 -18.47 38.50 -25.87
C VAL A 68 -18.87 38.49 -27.34
N SER A 69 -19.69 39.47 -27.72
CA SER A 69 -20.14 39.77 -29.07
C SER A 69 -18.99 40.26 -29.95
N LYS A 70 -18.73 39.60 -31.10
CA LYS A 70 -18.05 40.22 -32.27
C LYS A 70 -18.54 39.60 -33.60
N LYS A 71 -18.88 40.48 -34.56
CA LYS A 71 -19.18 40.18 -35.97
C LYS A 71 -17.96 39.59 -36.68
N ALA A 72 -18.18 38.65 -37.60
CA ALA A 72 -17.13 37.92 -38.33
C ALA A 72 -16.82 38.51 -39.71
N ILE A 73 -15.53 38.55 -40.06
CA ILE A 73 -14.99 38.56 -41.43
C ILE A 73 -14.00 37.38 -41.47
N PRO A 74 -14.07 36.44 -42.43
CA PRO A 74 -13.16 35.30 -42.46
C PRO A 74 -11.84 35.68 -43.14
N VAL A 75 -10.78 35.81 -42.35
CA VAL A 75 -9.39 35.78 -42.82
C VAL A 75 -8.80 34.46 -42.35
N HIS A 76 -8.21 33.68 -43.26
CA HIS A 76 -7.49 32.46 -42.91
C HIS A 76 -6.24 32.85 -42.11
N ILE A 77 -6.34 32.70 -40.79
CA ILE A 77 -5.25 32.91 -39.84
C ILE A 77 -4.64 31.53 -39.57
N PRO A 78 -3.32 31.31 -39.73
CA PRO A 78 -2.69 30.09 -39.25
C PRO A 78 -2.98 30.00 -37.76
N ILE A 79 -3.52 28.88 -37.29
CA ILE A 79 -3.93 28.66 -35.90
C ILE A 79 -2.73 28.94 -35.01
N SER A 80 -2.68 30.16 -34.45
CA SER A 80 -1.75 30.54 -33.42
C SER A 80 -1.99 29.58 -32.27
N SER A 81 -0.97 28.83 -31.89
CA SER A 81 -1.00 28.01 -30.69
C SER A 81 -1.59 28.83 -29.55
N PRO A 82 -2.50 28.29 -28.71
CA PRO A 82 -3.08 29.06 -27.63
C PRO A 82 -1.95 29.60 -26.74
N ILE A 83 -1.91 30.93 -26.61
CA ILE A 83 -0.90 31.62 -25.81
C ILE A 83 -1.09 31.16 -24.37
N ARG A 84 -0.13 30.42 -23.83
CA ARG A 84 -0.11 30.05 -22.41
C ARG A 84 0.36 31.25 -21.61
N ILE A 85 -0.56 31.95 -20.96
CA ILE A 85 -0.23 33.03 -20.03
C ILE A 85 -0.09 32.41 -18.65
N ILE A 86 1.16 32.25 -18.18
CA ILE A 86 1.46 31.78 -16.82
C ILE A 86 2.08 32.96 -16.06
N LEU A 87 1.33 33.49 -15.10
CA LEU A 87 1.79 34.58 -14.24
C LEU A 87 2.55 33.99 -13.03
N HIS A 88 3.84 33.72 -13.21
CA HIS A 88 4.69 33.25 -12.12
C HIS A 88 6.10 33.87 -12.24
N PRO A 89 6.68 34.43 -11.15
CA PRO A 89 7.96 35.15 -11.20
C PRO A 89 9.14 34.32 -11.71
N MET A 90 9.14 33.02 -11.39
CA MET A 90 10.20 32.07 -11.78
C MET A 90 9.87 31.27 -13.04
N PHE A 91 8.83 31.64 -13.78
CA PHE A 91 8.45 30.96 -15.02
C PHE A 91 9.27 31.45 -16.20
N HIS A 92 9.97 30.51 -16.83
CA HIS A 92 10.82 30.78 -17.98
C HIS A 92 10.49 29.82 -19.11
N GLN A 93 10.37 30.35 -20.33
CA GLN A 93 10.14 29.54 -21.53
C GLN A 93 11.47 28.91 -22.01
N MET A 94 11.90 27.85 -21.33
CA MET A 94 13.16 27.17 -21.64
C MET A 94 13.06 25.64 -21.61
N THR A 95 13.89 24.98 -22.44
CA THR A 95 14.01 23.51 -22.48
C THR A 95 14.73 22.98 -21.24
N TYR A 96 14.59 21.68 -20.95
CA TYR A 96 15.26 21.03 -19.82
C TYR A 96 16.77 21.28 -19.77
N SER A 97 17.49 21.10 -20.89
CA SER A 97 18.94 21.29 -20.93
C SER A 97 19.36 22.72 -20.56
N LYS A 98 18.59 23.72 -20.98
CA LYS A 98 18.82 25.13 -20.63
C LYS A 98 18.49 25.40 -19.17
N ALA A 99 17.43 24.79 -18.63
CA ALA A 99 17.08 24.92 -17.22
C ALA A 99 18.18 24.35 -16.31
N VAL A 100 18.76 23.20 -16.67
CA VAL A 100 19.90 22.63 -15.93
C VAL A 100 21.11 23.57 -15.99
N GLN A 101 21.43 24.12 -17.16
CA GLN A 101 22.53 25.08 -17.30
C GLN A 101 22.30 26.36 -16.48
N TYR A 102 21.09 26.94 -16.53
CA TYR A 102 20.72 28.13 -15.77
C TYR A 102 20.84 27.93 -14.26
N LEU A 103 20.51 26.71 -13.79
CA LEU A 103 20.58 26.34 -12.40
C LEU A 103 22.02 26.04 -11.93
N LYS A 104 23.00 25.76 -12.80
CA LYS A 104 24.38 25.48 -12.36
C LYS A 104 25.02 26.62 -11.57
N ASP A 105 24.65 27.86 -11.88
CA ASP A 105 25.22 29.06 -11.27
C ASP A 105 24.41 29.58 -10.07
N LYS A 106 23.38 28.84 -9.64
CA LYS A 106 22.48 29.24 -8.54
C LYS A 106 22.74 28.43 -7.28
N SER A 107 22.35 28.99 -6.13
CA SER A 107 22.47 28.31 -4.83
C SER A 107 21.52 27.12 -4.73
N ASN A 108 21.89 26.15 -3.89
CA ASN A 108 21.07 24.97 -3.61
C ASN A 108 19.67 25.39 -3.11
N GLY A 109 18.64 24.63 -3.51
CA GLY A 109 17.25 24.99 -3.26
C GLY A 109 16.64 25.97 -4.27
N SER A 110 17.41 26.53 -5.21
CA SER A 110 16.86 27.32 -6.32
C SER A 110 16.08 26.44 -7.29
N TYR A 111 14.99 26.97 -7.84
CA TYR A 111 14.13 26.28 -8.79
C TYR A 111 13.74 27.15 -9.98
N VAL A 112 13.36 26.51 -11.08
CA VAL A 112 12.83 27.14 -12.29
C VAL A 112 11.57 26.40 -12.73
N VAL A 113 10.56 27.18 -13.11
CA VAL A 113 9.30 26.66 -13.66
C VAL A 113 9.35 26.82 -15.18
N LYS A 114 9.06 25.76 -15.93
CA LYS A 114 9.18 25.74 -17.40
C LYS A 114 8.02 24.99 -18.06
N PRO A 115 7.70 25.28 -19.34
CA PRO A 115 6.76 24.47 -20.10
C PRO A 115 7.29 23.05 -20.34
N THR A 116 6.38 22.08 -20.41
CA THR A 116 6.70 20.67 -20.67
C THR A 116 6.22 20.27 -22.06
N PRO A 117 6.99 19.46 -22.80
CA PRO A 117 6.54 18.92 -24.09
C PRO A 117 5.35 17.94 -23.98
N LYS A 118 5.00 17.50 -22.75
CA LYS A 118 3.93 16.54 -22.45
C LYS A 118 2.52 17.07 -22.76
N GLY A 119 2.34 18.37 -23.00
CA GLY A 119 1.07 18.94 -23.48
C GLY A 119 0.62 20.21 -22.75
N PHE A 120 -0.60 20.68 -23.07
CA PHE A 120 -1.15 21.97 -22.63
C PHE A 120 -1.45 22.08 -21.13
N GLY A 121 -1.71 20.96 -20.45
CA GLY A 121 -1.96 20.91 -19.01
C GLY A 121 -0.75 20.63 -18.11
N TYR A 122 0.46 20.50 -18.67
CA TYR A 122 1.64 20.11 -17.89
C TYR A 122 2.69 21.22 -17.82
N ILE A 123 3.18 21.46 -16.61
CA ILE A 123 4.31 22.32 -16.29
C ILE A 123 5.40 21.45 -15.64
N ALA A 124 6.67 21.80 -15.84
CA ALA A 124 7.79 21.12 -15.20
C ALA A 124 8.51 22.09 -14.27
N ILE A 125 8.89 21.58 -13.11
CA ILE A 125 9.72 22.29 -12.15
C ILE A 125 11.07 21.59 -12.12
N THR A 126 12.15 22.35 -12.28
CA THR A 126 13.53 21.86 -12.17
C THR A 126 14.17 22.58 -10.99
N TYR A 127 14.81 21.86 -10.08
CA TYR A 127 15.39 22.41 -8.86
C TYR A 127 16.76 21.79 -8.58
N ILE A 128 17.59 22.52 -7.85
CA ILE A 128 18.92 22.07 -7.46
C ILE A 128 18.83 21.46 -6.07
N VAL A 129 19.21 20.19 -5.97
CA VAL A 129 19.52 19.54 -4.72
C VAL A 129 21.02 19.38 -4.67
N GLU A 130 21.63 19.86 -3.59
CA GLU A 130 23.02 19.55 -3.30
C GLU A 130 23.14 18.03 -3.20
N LYS A 131 23.83 17.42 -4.17
CA LYS A 131 24.27 16.04 -4.01
C LYS A 131 25.57 16.10 -3.25
N ASP A 132 25.50 15.82 -1.95
CA ASP A 132 26.66 15.69 -1.08
C ASP A 132 27.71 14.82 -1.75
N LYS A 133 28.83 15.43 -2.11
CA LYS A 133 30.04 14.75 -2.55
C LYS A 133 30.77 14.23 -1.31
N ALA A 134 30.22 13.21 -0.68
CA ALA A 134 30.91 12.42 0.34
C ALA A 134 30.23 11.05 0.46
N GLY A 135 30.65 10.08 -0.36
CA GLY A 135 30.77 8.65 -0.02
C GLY A 135 29.65 7.87 0.67
N VAL A 136 28.46 8.42 0.90
CA VAL A 136 27.34 7.74 1.56
C VAL A 136 26.13 7.92 0.67
N SER A 137 25.87 6.87 -0.09
CA SER A 137 24.64 6.64 -0.82
C SER A 137 23.44 6.88 0.09
N VAL A 138 22.81 8.05 -0.05
CA VAL A 138 21.44 8.31 0.39
C VAL A 138 20.55 7.33 -0.38
N GLY A 139 20.32 6.14 0.21
CA GLY A 139 19.59 5.04 -0.42
C GLY A 139 19.96 3.62 0.03
N LEU A 140 21.07 3.39 0.75
CA LEU A 140 21.38 2.07 1.32
C LEU A 140 20.76 1.94 2.73
N ARG A 141 19.44 1.83 2.78
CA ARG A 141 18.77 1.29 3.96
C ARG A 141 19.16 -0.18 4.08
N LEU A 142 19.81 -0.54 5.17
CA LEU A 142 20.23 -1.91 5.43
C LEU A 142 19.05 -2.65 6.05
N GLU A 143 18.45 -3.54 5.25
CA GLU A 143 17.27 -4.31 5.66
C GLU A 143 17.69 -5.71 6.10
N VAL A 144 17.23 -6.11 7.28
CA VAL A 144 17.55 -7.41 7.88
C VAL A 144 16.25 -8.13 8.27
N GLU A 145 16.23 -9.46 8.13
CA GLU A 145 15.04 -10.31 8.34
C GLU A 145 13.82 -9.87 7.50
N GLY A 146 13.99 -9.72 6.18
CA GLY A 146 12.87 -9.41 5.29
C GLY A 146 12.17 -8.10 5.62
N CYS A 147 12.95 -7.01 5.77
CA CYS A 147 12.51 -5.65 6.08
C CYS A 147 12.02 -5.40 7.51
N LYS A 148 12.15 -6.36 8.43
CA LYS A 148 11.72 -6.19 9.83
C LYS A 148 12.59 -5.19 10.59
N TYR A 149 13.89 -5.18 10.32
CA TYR A 149 14.81 -4.21 10.90
C TYR A 149 15.47 -3.42 9.78
N ILE A 150 15.43 -2.09 9.91
CA ILE A 150 15.94 -1.15 8.92
C ILE A 150 16.94 -0.25 9.62
N TYR A 151 18.19 -0.26 9.15
CA TYR A 151 19.27 0.54 9.71
C TYR A 151 19.76 1.56 8.70
N SER A 152 20.18 2.72 9.20
CA SER A 152 20.64 3.83 8.36
C SER A 152 22.11 3.74 8.01
N ASP A 153 22.89 3.06 8.86
CA ASP A 153 24.33 2.89 8.70
C ASP A 153 24.80 1.50 9.17
N LEU A 154 25.97 1.07 8.68
CA LEU A 154 26.59 -0.20 9.02
C LEU A 154 27.03 -0.25 10.50
N GLY A 155 27.51 0.87 11.06
CA GLY A 155 27.89 0.91 12.48
C GLY A 155 26.70 0.67 13.39
N GLU A 156 25.55 1.27 13.06
CA GLU A 156 24.29 1.07 13.77
C GLU A 156 23.84 -0.40 13.70
N LEU A 157 23.88 -1.00 12.50
CA LEU A 157 23.54 -2.40 12.29
C LEU A 157 24.38 -3.35 13.15
N ILE A 158 25.70 -3.16 13.19
CA ILE A 158 26.61 -4.06 13.92
C ILE A 158 26.30 -4.01 15.42
N VAL A 159 26.20 -2.81 15.99
CA VAL A 159 25.99 -2.62 17.43
C VAL A 159 24.58 -3.03 17.87
N GLN A 160 23.55 -2.70 17.09
CA GLN A 160 22.17 -2.95 17.50
C GLN A 160 21.65 -4.35 17.14
N TYR A 161 22.19 -4.97 16.08
CA TYR A 161 21.69 -6.26 15.59
C TYR A 161 22.68 -7.40 15.82
N VAL A 162 23.92 -7.23 15.37
CA VAL A 162 24.90 -8.33 15.35
C VAL A 162 25.42 -8.64 16.74
N GLU A 163 25.88 -7.64 17.49
CA GLU A 163 26.43 -7.84 18.85
C GLU A 163 25.42 -8.48 19.82
N PRO A 164 24.15 -8.04 19.90
CA PRO A 164 23.18 -8.66 20.80
C PRO A 164 22.80 -10.08 20.39
N LYS A 165 22.81 -10.40 19.09
CA LYS A 165 22.59 -11.77 18.61
C LYS A 165 23.76 -12.68 18.93
N ALA A 166 24.99 -12.21 18.74
CA ALA A 166 26.19 -12.94 19.11
C ALA A 166 26.20 -13.23 20.62
N ARG A 167 25.93 -12.22 21.44
CA ARG A 167 25.85 -12.39 22.90
C ARG A 167 24.75 -13.37 23.33
N ARG A 168 23.56 -13.31 22.70
CA ARG A 168 22.51 -14.29 22.97
C ARG A 168 22.92 -15.71 22.57
N ALA A 169 23.64 -15.89 21.48
CA ALA A 169 24.15 -17.20 21.08
C ALA A 169 25.15 -17.73 22.11
N GLU A 170 26.04 -16.87 22.62
CA GLU A 170 26.96 -17.22 23.72
C GLU A 170 26.21 -17.60 25.00
N ASP A 171 25.22 -16.82 25.40
CA ASP A 171 24.37 -17.11 26.56
C ASP A 171 23.64 -18.46 26.41
N LEU A 172 23.17 -18.77 25.20
CA LEU A 172 22.54 -20.06 24.89
C LEU A 172 23.53 -21.22 24.95
N MET A 173 24.76 -21.04 24.43
CA MET A 173 25.82 -22.07 24.53
C MET A 173 26.23 -22.35 25.98
N ALA A 174 26.20 -21.33 26.85
CA ALA A 174 26.55 -21.48 28.25
C ALA A 174 25.43 -22.13 29.11
N HIS A 175 24.22 -22.26 28.55
CA HIS A 175 23.08 -22.77 29.31
C HIS A 175 23.20 -24.28 29.60
N ALA A 176 22.83 -24.71 30.81
CA ALA A 176 22.99 -26.11 31.25
C ALA A 176 22.23 -27.14 30.38
N LYS A 177 21.21 -26.71 29.65
CA LYS A 177 20.41 -27.53 28.73
C LYS A 177 20.94 -27.55 27.29
N PHE A 178 22.01 -26.81 27.00
CA PHE A 178 22.68 -26.83 25.71
C PHE A 178 23.52 -28.10 25.57
N LYS A 179 23.43 -28.75 24.40
CA LYS A 179 24.23 -29.91 24.02
C LYS A 179 24.90 -29.64 22.68
N SER A 180 26.14 -30.12 22.51
CA SER A 180 26.94 -29.82 21.31
C SER A 180 26.47 -30.52 20.03
N SER A 181 25.73 -31.63 20.17
CA SER A 181 25.26 -32.45 19.06
C SER A 181 23.91 -33.06 19.37
N VAL A 182 23.16 -33.38 18.31
CA VAL A 182 21.84 -34.05 18.36
C VAL A 182 21.94 -35.42 19.05
N GLU A 183 23.05 -36.13 18.87
CA GLU A 183 23.27 -37.44 19.52
C GLU A 183 23.30 -37.34 21.05
N ASN A 184 23.92 -36.29 21.58
CA ASN A 184 23.97 -35.99 23.02
C ASN A 184 22.64 -35.45 23.58
N LEU A 185 21.74 -35.09 22.69
CA LEU A 185 20.40 -34.62 22.99
C LEU A 185 19.44 -35.80 23.12
N ASN A 186 19.58 -36.79 22.24
CA ASN A 186 18.80 -38.04 22.27
C ASN A 186 19.18 -38.95 23.45
N SER A 187 20.34 -38.74 24.06
CA SER A 187 20.79 -39.46 25.25
C SER A 187 20.29 -38.85 26.57
N LEU A 188 19.46 -37.81 26.54
CA LEU A 188 18.77 -37.32 27.73
C LEU A 188 17.90 -38.43 28.33
N GLU A 189 18.19 -38.79 29.58
CA GLU A 189 17.48 -39.85 30.28
C GLU A 189 15.98 -39.54 30.36
N MET A 190 15.17 -40.39 29.71
CA MET A 190 13.72 -40.32 29.81
C MET A 190 13.29 -40.63 31.23
N ASN A 191 12.76 -39.63 31.91
CA ASN A 191 12.10 -39.79 33.18
C ASN A 191 10.58 -39.84 32.99
N PRO A 192 9.88 -40.91 33.39
CA PRO A 192 8.44 -41.05 33.15
C PRO A 192 7.59 -40.03 33.92
N ASN A 193 8.15 -39.39 34.95
CA ASN A 193 7.45 -38.42 35.78
C ASN A 193 7.76 -36.96 35.40
N HIS A 194 8.71 -36.70 34.49
CA HIS A 194 9.02 -35.33 34.05
C HIS A 194 9.53 -35.29 32.62
N SER A 195 9.03 -34.34 31.84
CA SER A 195 9.54 -34.08 30.49
C SER A 195 10.84 -33.28 30.56
N SER A 196 11.93 -33.86 30.05
CA SER A 196 13.20 -33.19 29.85
C SER A 196 13.27 -32.56 28.46
N TYR A 197 13.95 -31.41 28.34
CA TYR A 197 14.27 -30.80 27.06
C TYR A 197 15.71 -30.31 27.05
N GLY A 198 16.30 -30.30 25.86
CA GLY A 198 17.59 -29.70 25.56
C GLY A 198 17.54 -29.06 24.19
N PHE A 199 18.59 -28.33 23.84
CA PHE A 199 18.74 -27.74 22.51
C PHE A 199 20.21 -27.83 22.07
N CYS A 200 20.42 -27.90 20.76
CA CYS A 200 21.73 -27.88 20.12
C CYS A 200 21.68 -26.97 18.90
N PHE A 201 22.83 -26.81 18.23
CA PHE A 201 22.88 -26.15 16.94
C PHE A 201 22.17 -26.99 15.88
N ASP A 202 21.44 -26.29 15.01
CA ASP A 202 20.95 -26.81 13.76
C ASP A 202 22.03 -26.56 12.69
N TYR A 203 22.58 -27.64 12.14
CA TYR A 203 23.60 -27.56 11.10
C TYR A 203 23.01 -27.55 9.69
N GLU A 204 21.70 -27.82 9.55
CA GLU A 204 21.00 -27.72 8.27
C GLU A 204 20.62 -26.27 7.98
N MET A 205 20.31 -25.48 9.03
CA MET A 205 20.01 -24.05 8.93
C MET A 205 20.76 -23.24 10.02
N PRO A 206 22.01 -22.81 9.73
CA PRO A 206 22.82 -22.01 10.66
C PRO A 206 22.32 -20.57 10.86
#